data_AF-A0A945UF51-F1
#
_entry.id   AF-A0A945UF51-F1
#
_cell.length_a   1.000
_cell.length_b   1.000
_cell.length_c   1.000
_cell.angle_alpha   90.00
_cell.angle_beta   90.00
_cell.angle_gamma   90.00
#
_symmetry.space_group_name_H-M   'P 1'
#
loop_
_entity.id
_entity.type
_entity.pdbx_description
1 polymer ?
#
loop_
_entity_poly.entity_id
_entity_poly.type
_entity_poly.pdbx_seq_one_letter_code
_entity_poly.pdbx_strand_id
1 'polypeptide(L)'
;PELKELARHMQSQYDMDRHAQEEAEHAGEVSDSFVDWFSICGPAQKCESRLSQLIDLGLDHVYILGGSPVAHPHGERQAAMVEQARYFADTVLPALR
;
A
#
# COMPACT_ATOMS: atom_id res chain seq x y z
N PRO A 1 0.68 14.47 14.73
CA PRO A 1 0.69 15.88 14.27
C PRO A 1 1.58 16.06 13.03
N GLU A 2 2.81 15.58 13.09
CA GLU A 2 3.81 15.69 12.01
C GLU A 2 3.40 14.99 10.71
N LEU A 3 3.01 13.71 10.76
CA LEU A 3 2.57 12.96 9.56
C LEU A 3 1.35 13.59 8.86
N LYS A 4 0.47 14.27 9.62
CA LYS A 4 -0.69 14.97 9.06
C LYS A 4 -0.28 16.22 8.29
N GLU A 5 0.72 16.96 8.78
CA GLU A 5 1.26 18.11 8.05
C GLU A 5 2.06 17.66 6.83
N LEU A 6 2.81 16.54 6.94
CA LEU A 6 3.50 15.92 5.80
C LEU A 6 2.50 15.55 4.70
N ALA A 7 1.37 14.90 5.04
CA ALA A 7 0.33 14.57 4.06
C ALA A 7 -0.21 15.80 3.32
N ARG A 8 -0.39 16.94 4.02
CA ARG A 8 -0.85 18.19 3.41
C ARG A 8 0.22 18.81 2.51
N HIS A 9 1.48 18.71 2.89
CA HIS A 9 2.60 19.17 2.08
C HIS A 9 2.70 18.37 0.77
N MET A 10 2.71 17.04 0.86
CA MET A 10 2.74 16.15 -0.30
C MET A 10 1.56 16.42 -1.25
N GLN A 11 0.36 16.66 -0.70
CA GLN A 11 -0.82 17.02 -1.50
C GLN A 11 -0.61 18.35 -2.25
N SER A 12 -0.04 19.37 -1.63
CA SER A 12 0.11 20.69 -2.24
C SER A 12 1.18 20.73 -3.33
N GLN A 13 2.11 19.77 -3.34
CA GLN A 13 3.17 19.62 -4.34
C GLN A 13 2.91 18.47 -5.32
N TYR A 14 1.70 17.90 -5.31
CA TYR A 14 1.40 16.72 -6.11
C TYR A 14 1.39 17.03 -7.62
N ASP A 15 2.30 16.40 -8.36
CA ASP A 15 2.37 16.50 -9.82
C ASP A 15 1.47 15.45 -10.47
N MET A 16 0.32 15.90 -10.98
CA MET A 16 -0.64 15.04 -11.68
C MET A 16 -0.16 14.62 -13.08
N ASP A 17 0.72 15.40 -13.73
CA ASP A 17 1.23 15.08 -15.07
C ASP A 17 2.20 13.89 -15.02
N ARG A 18 2.83 13.68 -13.86
CA ARG A 18 3.71 12.53 -13.56
C ARG A 18 3.09 11.54 -12.58
N HIS A 19 1.76 11.47 -12.53
CA HIS A 19 1.05 10.53 -11.67
C HIS A 19 1.52 9.09 -11.91
N ALA A 20 1.80 8.38 -10.82
CA ALA A 20 2.26 6.99 -10.80
C ALA A 20 3.61 6.71 -11.50
N GLN A 21 4.42 7.74 -11.77
CA GLN A 21 5.82 7.58 -12.20
C GLN A 21 6.73 7.44 -10.97
N GLU A 22 7.68 6.50 -11.01
CA GLU A 22 8.60 6.23 -9.90
C GLU A 22 9.55 7.41 -9.63
N GLU A 23 9.86 8.20 -10.66
CA GLU A 23 10.79 9.33 -10.60
C GLU A 23 10.14 10.67 -10.24
N ALA A 24 8.86 10.68 -9.85
CA ALA A 24 8.21 11.90 -9.40
C ALA A 24 8.82 12.38 -8.08
N GLU A 25 9.23 13.64 -8.00
CA GLU A 25 9.99 14.21 -6.86
C GLU A 25 9.26 14.01 -5.51
N HIS A 26 7.93 14.09 -5.52
CA HIS A 26 7.07 13.87 -4.36
C HIS A 26 7.04 12.41 -3.86
N ALA A 27 7.42 11.43 -4.68
CA ALA A 27 7.49 10.03 -4.28
C ALA A 27 8.62 9.77 -3.27
N GLY A 28 9.71 10.56 -3.34
CA GLY A 28 10.83 10.46 -2.40
C GLY A 28 10.51 10.90 -0.97
N GLU A 29 9.40 11.62 -0.77
CA GLU A 29 8.93 12.07 0.55
C GLU A 29 8.09 11.01 1.29
N VAL A 30 7.68 9.94 0.59
CA VAL A 30 6.88 8.84 1.13
C VAL A 30 7.79 7.92 1.96
N SER A 31 7.94 8.21 3.25
CA SER A 31 8.72 7.36 4.16
C SER A 31 7.97 6.08 4.56
N ASP A 32 8.70 5.06 5.01
CA ASP A 32 8.12 3.83 5.58
C ASP A 32 7.17 4.12 6.75
N SER A 33 7.49 5.11 7.59
CA SER A 33 6.64 5.49 8.72
C SER A 33 5.34 6.17 8.25
N PHE A 34 5.40 6.91 7.15
CA PHE A 34 4.19 7.43 6.52
C PHE A 34 3.34 6.28 5.97
N VAL A 35 3.94 5.37 5.18
CA VAL A 35 3.26 4.17 4.63
C VAL A 35 2.62 3.32 5.74
N ASP A 36 3.33 3.08 6.83
CA ASP A 36 2.81 2.33 7.99
C ASP A 36 1.58 3.00 8.62
N TRP A 37 1.56 4.33 8.65
CA TRP A 37 0.48 5.11 9.24
C TRP A 37 -0.77 5.17 8.37
N PHE A 38 -0.64 5.42 7.06
CA PHE A 38 -1.81 5.66 6.19
C PHE A 38 -2.32 4.41 5.47
N SER A 39 -1.55 3.31 5.45
CA SER A 39 -1.87 2.12 4.66
C SER A 39 -1.77 0.81 5.45
N ILE A 40 -2.36 -0.24 4.89
CA ILE A 40 -2.11 -1.62 5.31
C ILE A 40 -1.14 -2.23 4.31
N CYS A 41 0.15 -1.99 4.54
CA CYS A 41 1.25 -2.49 3.73
C CYS A 41 2.31 -3.15 4.62
N GLY A 42 2.83 -4.31 4.21
CA GLY A 42 3.85 -5.06 4.94
C GLY A 42 3.59 -6.57 4.98
N PRO A 43 4.13 -7.27 6.00
CA PRO A 43 3.97 -8.73 6.14
C PRO A 43 2.50 -9.16 6.27
N ALA A 44 2.19 -10.39 5.83
CA ALA A 44 0.83 -10.96 5.89
C ALA A 44 0.18 -10.83 7.28
N GLN A 45 0.94 -11.08 8.35
CA GLN A 45 0.44 -10.98 9.73
C GLN A 45 -0.07 -9.58 10.09
N LYS A 46 0.61 -8.53 9.59
CA LYS A 46 0.18 -7.14 9.79
C LYS A 46 -1.10 -6.88 9.01
N CYS A 47 -1.17 -7.35 7.76
CA CYS A 47 -2.33 -7.17 6.90
C CYS A 47 -3.56 -7.84 7.49
N GLU A 48 -3.45 -9.09 7.94
CA GLU A 48 -4.49 -9.83 8.64
C GLU A 48 -4.96 -9.05 9.87
N SER A 49 -4.05 -8.75 10.81
CA SER A 49 -4.40 -8.09 12.07
C SER A 49 -5.14 -6.75 11.87
N ARG A 50 -4.69 -5.94 10.90
CA ARG A 50 -5.28 -4.61 10.65
C ARG A 50 -6.59 -4.70 9.87
N LEU A 51 -6.71 -5.63 8.92
CA LEU A 51 -7.96 -5.83 8.19
C LEU A 51 -9.05 -6.41 9.09
N SER A 52 -8.74 -7.39 9.95
CA SER A 52 -9.70 -7.94 10.92
C SER A 52 -10.28 -6.84 11.81
N GLN A 53 -9.44 -5.94 12.33
CA GLN A 53 -9.90 -4.79 13.13
C GLN A 53 -10.89 -3.89 12.36
N LEU A 54 -10.69 -3.69 11.06
CA LEU A 54 -11.61 -2.88 10.25
C LEU A 54 -12.91 -3.62 9.96
N ILE A 55 -12.85 -4.93 9.71
CA ILE A 55 -14.04 -5.78 9.53
C ILE A 55 -14.88 -5.78 10.82
N ASP A 56 -14.25 -5.90 11.99
CA ASP A 56 -14.92 -5.85 13.30
C ASP A 56 -15.64 -4.51 13.54
N LEU A 57 -15.20 -3.43 12.89
CA LEU A 57 -15.84 -2.11 12.91
C LEU A 57 -17.00 -1.96 11.90
N GLY A 58 -17.26 -3.00 11.08
CA GLY A 58 -18.34 -3.04 10.09
C GLY A 58 -17.92 -2.70 8.67
N LEU A 59 -16.63 -2.84 8.32
CA LEU A 59 -16.18 -2.67 6.93
C LEU A 59 -16.43 -3.96 6.12
N ASP A 60 -17.46 -3.95 5.27
CA ASP A 60 -17.87 -5.13 4.48
C ASP A 60 -17.17 -5.27 3.12
N HIS A 61 -16.67 -4.17 2.57
CA HIS A 61 -16.09 -4.12 1.22
C HIS A 61 -14.74 -3.43 1.21
N VAL A 62 -13.71 -4.14 0.75
CA VAL A 62 -12.34 -3.64 0.63
C VAL A 62 -11.89 -3.75 -0.82
N TYR A 63 -11.43 -2.64 -1.40
CA TYR A 63 -10.72 -2.65 -2.67
C TYR A 63 -9.22 -2.71 -2.40
N ILE A 64 -8.57 -3.78 -2.88
CA ILE A 64 -7.13 -3.95 -2.70
C ILE A 64 -6.45 -3.31 -3.89
N LEU A 65 -5.81 -2.16 -3.66
CA LEU A 65 -4.88 -1.60 -4.63
C LEU A 65 -3.64 -2.50 -4.65
N GLY A 66 -3.49 -3.27 -5.72
CA GLY A 66 -2.32 -4.11 -5.92
C GLY A 66 -1.03 -3.30 -5.99
N GLY A 67 0.10 -3.97 -5.75
CA GLY A 67 1.43 -3.38 -5.83
C GLY A 67 2.46 -4.46 -6.13
N SER A 68 3.70 -4.06 -6.30
CA SER A 68 4.82 -4.99 -6.43
C SER A 68 5.85 -4.68 -5.36
N PRO A 69 6.41 -5.71 -4.70
CA PRO A 69 7.56 -5.52 -3.80
C PRO A 69 8.85 -5.25 -4.59
N VAL A 70 8.79 -5.33 -5.92
CA VAL A 70 9.92 -5.08 -6.83
C VAL A 70 9.57 -3.86 -7.68
N ALA A 71 10.38 -2.80 -7.57
CA ALA A 71 10.22 -1.58 -8.36
C ALA A 71 10.63 -1.78 -9.84
N HIS A 72 11.80 -2.40 -10.07
CA HIS A 72 12.35 -2.64 -11.41
C HIS A 72 13.20 -3.91 -11.43
N PRO A 73 13.44 -4.52 -12.61
CA PRO A 73 12.95 -4.14 -13.95
C PRO A 73 11.47 -4.51 -14.20
N HIS A 74 10.89 -4.00 -15.29
CA HIS A 74 9.45 -4.13 -15.59
C HIS A 74 8.93 -5.58 -15.54
N GLY A 75 9.67 -6.54 -16.09
CA GLY A 75 9.26 -7.95 -16.09
C GLY A 75 9.18 -8.56 -14.69
N GLU A 76 10.19 -8.29 -13.85
CA GLU A 76 10.23 -8.77 -12.46
C GLU A 76 9.17 -8.08 -11.61
N ARG A 77 8.98 -6.77 -11.80
CA ARG A 77 7.88 -6.01 -11.18
C ARG A 77 6.53 -6.65 -11.46
N GLN A 78 6.24 -7.00 -12.72
CA GLN A 78 4.97 -7.64 -13.10
C GLN A 78 4.81 -9.03 -12.50
N ALA A 79 5.85 -9.86 -12.57
CA ALA A 79 5.81 -11.20 -11.98
C ALA A 79 5.56 -11.12 -10.47
N ALA A 80 6.29 -10.24 -9.77
CA ALA A 80 6.15 -10.07 -8.32
C ALA A 80 4.77 -9.50 -7.92
N MET A 81 4.14 -8.68 -8.76
CA MET A 81 2.75 -8.23 -8.53
C MET A 81 1.76 -9.40 -8.54
N VAL A 82 1.91 -10.34 -9.48
CA VAL A 82 1.06 -11.54 -9.55
C VAL A 82 1.32 -12.46 -8.35
N GLU A 83 2.59 -12.69 -8.01
CA GLU A 83 2.96 -13.51 -6.85
C GLU A 83 2.45 -12.90 -5.54
N GLN A 84 2.54 -11.59 -5.37
CA GLN A 84 2.00 -10.90 -4.20
C GLN A 84 0.48 -11.08 -4.08
N ALA A 85 -0.25 -10.94 -5.18
CA ALA A 85 -1.70 -11.14 -5.19
C ALA A 85 -2.07 -12.58 -4.78
N ARG A 86 -1.34 -13.58 -5.29
CA ARG A 86 -1.52 -14.98 -4.89
C ARG A 86 -1.20 -15.20 -3.42
N TYR A 87 -0.05 -14.71 -2.96
CA TYR A 87 0.38 -14.82 -1.57
C TYR A 87 -0.64 -14.21 -0.61
N PHE A 88 -1.17 -13.02 -0.92
CA PHE A 88 -2.23 -12.39 -0.13
C PHE A 88 -3.51 -13.25 -0.10
N ALA A 89 -3.92 -13.78 -1.25
CA ALA A 89 -5.09 -14.64 -1.35
C ALA A 89 -4.94 -15.96 -0.57
N ASP A 90 -3.74 -16.52 -0.52
CA ASP A 90 -3.46 -17.80 0.13
C ASP A 90 -3.19 -17.65 1.64
N THR A 91 -2.67 -16.49 2.08
CA THR A 91 -2.17 -16.32 3.46
C THR A 91 -2.95 -15.32 4.31
N VAL A 92 -3.63 -14.35 3.69
CA VAL A 92 -4.38 -13.31 4.43
C VAL A 92 -5.87 -13.57 4.34
N LEU A 93 -6.42 -13.70 3.13
CA LEU A 93 -7.87 -13.85 2.93
C LEU A 93 -8.51 -15.02 3.72
N PRO A 94 -7.87 -16.19 3.90
CA PRO A 94 -8.50 -17.29 4.64
C PRO A 94 -8.74 -16.97 6.12
N ALA A 95 -7.96 -16.07 6.71
CA ALA A 95 -8.09 -15.66 8.11
C ALA A 95 -9.15 -14.55 8.32
N LEU A 96 -9.62 -13.92 7.23
CA LEU A 96 -10.63 -12.85 7.26
C LEU A 96 -12.06 -13.34 6.97
N ARG A 97 -12.27 -14.65 6.92
CA ARG A 97 -13.56 -15.30 6.62
C ARG A 97 -14.33 -15.69 7.87
#